data_AF-A0A1C6C4U4-F1
#
_entry.id   AF-A0A1C6C4U4-F1
#
_cell.length_a   1.000
_cell.length_b   1.000
_cell.length_c   1.000
_cell.angle_alpha   90.00
_cell.angle_beta   90.00
_cell.angle_gamma   90.00
#
_symmetry.space_group_name_H-M   'P 1'
#
loop_
_entity.id
_entity.type
_entity.pdbx_description
1 polymer ?
#
loop_
_entity_poly.entity_id
_entity_poly.type
_entity_poly.pdbx_seq_one_letter_code
_entity_poly.pdbx_strand_id
1 'polypeptide(L)'
;MLYHRTLNIGRVMSPTLALIVQREAEIDTFKPIPFYTVELELPGLTVSGERMANKAAAEQLKEACQGANVTIKKVECKEKSEKPPALYDLTTLQRDANRLLGFTAQQTLDYLQSLYEKKLCTYPRTDSRYLTGDMADILPVLVNLVANAMPFCKEIAITCDPHTVINDKKVTDHHAVIPTRNLKDADLSALPAGEKAVLELVALRLMCAVAQPHIYSETVVIAACAGGEFTTKGKTVKHPGWKALEDAYRAKMKDAEPKKESAEKALPDLTEGQTLSVAAAIVKEGKSSPPQHFTDVIFCERKEWIGIEERSSA
;
A
#
# COMPACT_ATOMS: atom_id res chain seq x y z
N MET A 1 33.03 -10.40 -32.67
CA MET A 1 31.93 -9.85 -33.49
C MET A 1 30.70 -10.70 -33.29
N LEU A 2 30.00 -10.54 -32.16
CA LEU A 2 28.59 -10.90 -32.09
C LEU A 2 27.88 -9.60 -31.72
N TYR A 3 26.98 -9.17 -32.62
CA TYR A 3 26.00 -8.08 -32.49
C TYR A 3 26.27 -6.66 -32.99
N HIS A 4 27.42 -6.26 -33.57
CA HIS A 4 27.61 -4.90 -34.17
C HIS A 4 27.01 -3.72 -33.36
N ARG A 5 26.88 -3.87 -32.04
CA ARG A 5 26.20 -2.94 -31.14
C ARG A 5 27.10 -2.69 -29.95
N THR A 6 27.13 -1.44 -29.51
CA THR A 6 27.86 -1.03 -28.32
C THR A 6 27.20 -1.65 -27.08
N LEU A 7 27.99 -2.36 -26.27
CA LEU A 7 27.57 -2.82 -24.96
C LEU A 7 28.04 -1.80 -23.92
N ASN A 8 27.09 -1.07 -23.35
CA ASN A 8 27.38 -0.08 -22.31
C ASN A 8 27.58 -0.80 -20.98
N ILE A 9 28.78 -0.68 -20.40
CA ILE A 9 29.14 -1.25 -19.10
C ILE A 9 29.40 -0.07 -18.16
N GLY A 10 28.75 -0.07 -16.99
CA GLY A 10 28.87 1.03 -16.04
C GLY A 10 28.62 0.59 -14.61
N ARG A 11 29.20 1.33 -13.66
CA ARG A 11 29.12 1.04 -12.21
C ARG A 11 27.69 1.03 -11.65
N VAL A 12 26.74 1.66 -12.35
CA VAL A 12 25.32 1.70 -11.99
C VAL A 12 24.51 0.72 -12.85
N MET A 13 24.74 0.75 -14.17
CA MET A 13 24.01 -0.06 -15.14
C MET A 13 24.27 -1.57 -14.98
N SER A 14 25.52 -1.99 -14.78
CA SER A 14 25.86 -3.41 -14.72
C SER A 14 25.30 -4.09 -13.46
N PRO A 15 25.42 -3.51 -12.25
CA PRO A 15 24.76 -4.08 -11.06
C PRO A 15 23.24 -4.07 -11.15
N THR A 16 22.67 -3.01 -11.75
CA THR A 16 21.23 -2.93 -12.05
C THR A 16 20.76 -4.11 -12.89
N LEU A 17 21.45 -4.37 -14.01
CA LEU A 17 21.14 -5.49 -14.89
C LEU A 17 21.33 -6.84 -14.19
N ALA A 18 22.39 -6.99 -13.39
CA ALA A 18 22.66 -8.21 -12.65
C ALA A 18 21.52 -8.58 -11.69
N LEU A 19 20.89 -7.60 -11.02
CA LEU A 19 19.74 -7.84 -10.16
C LEU A 19 18.54 -8.39 -10.93
N ILE A 20 18.25 -7.80 -12.10
CA ILE A 20 17.16 -8.25 -12.96
C ILE A 20 17.42 -9.68 -13.42
N VAL A 21 18.63 -9.96 -13.94
CA VAL A 21 19.02 -11.30 -14.39
C VAL A 21 18.95 -12.33 -13.26
N GLN A 22 19.38 -11.97 -12.04
CA GLN A 22 19.29 -12.85 -10.88
C GLN A 22 17.82 -13.16 -10.54
N ARG A 23 16.94 -12.15 -10.54
CA ARG A 23 15.51 -12.35 -10.28
C ARG A 23 14.86 -13.23 -11.35
N GLU A 24 15.18 -13.04 -12.63
CA GLU A 24 14.67 -13.91 -13.69
C GLU A 24 15.18 -15.34 -13.53
N ALA A 25 16.45 -15.54 -13.17
CA ALA A 25 16.98 -16.88 -12.89
C ALA A 25 16.29 -17.55 -11.68
N GLU A 26 15.97 -16.79 -10.63
CA GLU A 26 15.19 -17.27 -9.48
C GLU A 26 13.78 -17.70 -9.90
N ILE A 27 13.12 -16.94 -10.80
CA ILE A 27 11.79 -17.24 -11.32
C ILE A 27 11.83 -18.48 -12.24
N ASP A 28 12.78 -18.54 -13.16
CA ASP A 28 12.95 -19.63 -14.13
C ASP A 28 13.21 -20.97 -13.44
N THR A 29 13.96 -20.96 -12.34
CA THR A 29 14.31 -22.16 -11.58
C THR A 29 13.29 -22.49 -10.48
N PHE A 30 12.29 -21.63 -10.26
CA PHE A 30 11.29 -21.82 -9.21
C PHE A 30 10.38 -23.01 -9.52
N LYS A 31 10.23 -23.91 -8.54
CA LYS A 31 9.31 -25.04 -8.61
C LYS A 31 8.16 -24.84 -7.62
N PRO A 32 6.92 -24.60 -8.09
CA PRO A 32 5.77 -24.45 -7.21
C PRO A 32 5.55 -25.69 -6.35
N ILE A 33 5.39 -25.48 -5.05
CA ILE A 33 5.12 -26.53 -4.07
C ILE A 33 3.65 -26.41 -3.67
N PRO A 34 2.83 -27.47 -3.84
CA PRO A 34 1.44 -27.44 -3.41
C PRO A 34 1.37 -27.43 -1.88
N PHE A 35 0.36 -26.72 -1.36
CA PHE A 35 -0.02 -26.76 0.04
C PHE A 35 -1.55 -26.82 0.14
N TYR A 36 -2.02 -27.33 1.26
CA TYR A 36 -3.44 -27.54 1.52
C TYR A 36 -3.81 -26.85 2.83
N THR A 37 -4.96 -26.19 2.86
CA THR A 37 -5.48 -25.57 4.07
C THR A 37 -6.92 -26.03 4.26
N VAL A 38 -7.26 -26.46 5.47
CA VAL A 38 -8.64 -26.81 5.82
C VAL A 38 -9.34 -25.55 6.32
N GLU A 39 -10.45 -25.20 5.69
CA GLU A 39 -11.34 -24.12 6.12
C GLU A 39 -12.63 -24.70 6.68
N LEU A 40 -13.09 -24.16 7.80
CA LEU A 40 -14.39 -24.49 8.38
C LEU A 40 -15.30 -23.28 8.28
N GLU A 41 -16.45 -23.47 7.66
CA GLU A 41 -17.54 -22.50 7.64
C GLU A 41 -18.37 -22.65 8.91
N LEU A 42 -18.46 -21.57 9.67
CA LEU A 42 -19.26 -21.45 10.90
C LEU A 42 -20.34 -20.37 10.69
N PRO A 43 -21.36 -20.30 11.55
CA PRO A 43 -22.36 -19.25 11.48
C PRO A 43 -21.73 -17.85 11.58
N GLY A 44 -21.65 -17.14 10.45
CA GLY A 44 -21.15 -15.76 10.38
C GLY A 44 -19.63 -15.60 10.31
N LEU A 45 -18.84 -16.69 10.26
CA LEU A 45 -17.39 -16.61 10.04
C LEU A 45 -16.81 -17.87 9.37
N THR A 46 -15.65 -17.72 8.75
CA THR A 46 -14.83 -18.85 8.27
C THR A 46 -13.51 -18.86 9.04
N VAL A 47 -13.12 -20.03 9.55
CA VAL A 47 -11.82 -20.24 10.22
C VAL A 47 -10.92 -21.11 9.36
N SER A 48 -9.63 -20.79 9.31
CA SER A 48 -8.63 -21.48 8.48
C SER A 48 -7.58 -22.17 9.35
N GLY A 49 -7.28 -23.42 9.04
CA GLY A 49 -6.19 -24.15 9.66
C GLY A 49 -4.82 -23.74 9.11
N GLU A 50 -3.77 -24.36 9.62
CA GLU A 50 -2.42 -24.14 9.11
C GLU A 50 -2.22 -24.73 7.69
N ARG A 51 -1.14 -24.30 7.02
CA ARG A 51 -0.75 -24.86 5.72
C ARG A 51 -0.16 -26.26 5.92
N MET A 52 -0.71 -27.23 5.23
CA MET A 52 -0.30 -28.64 5.25
C MET A 52 0.33 -29.03 3.91
N ALA A 53 1.42 -29.79 3.92
CA ALA A 53 2.05 -30.28 2.69
C ALA A 53 1.36 -31.52 2.11
N ASN A 54 0.68 -32.32 2.94
CA ASN A 54 0.08 -33.59 2.54
C ASN A 54 -1.44 -33.46 2.36
N LYS A 55 -1.92 -33.74 1.14
CA LYS A 55 -3.34 -33.70 0.79
C LYS A 55 -4.18 -34.69 1.61
N ALA A 56 -3.71 -35.92 1.79
CA ALA A 56 -4.45 -36.95 2.50
C ALA A 56 -4.65 -36.57 3.98
N ALA A 57 -3.65 -35.95 4.61
CA ALA A 57 -3.78 -35.44 5.97
C ALA A 57 -4.79 -34.29 6.06
N ALA A 58 -4.84 -33.39 5.07
CA ALA A 58 -5.82 -32.32 5.01
C ALA A 58 -7.26 -32.85 4.80
N GLU A 59 -7.45 -33.86 3.95
CA GLU A 59 -8.75 -34.53 3.76
C GLU A 59 -9.20 -35.26 5.03
N GLN A 60 -8.30 -35.97 5.71
CA GLN A 60 -8.60 -36.61 7.00
C GLN A 60 -9.03 -35.61 8.07
N LEU A 61 -8.34 -34.47 8.18
CA LEU A 61 -8.71 -33.40 9.10
C LEU A 61 -10.09 -32.81 8.74
N LYS A 62 -10.34 -32.56 7.45
CA LYS A 62 -11.63 -32.07 6.95
C LYS A 62 -12.77 -33.04 7.27
N GLU A 63 -12.58 -34.34 7.05
CA GLU A 63 -13.56 -35.38 7.41
C GLU A 63 -13.81 -35.43 8.92
N ALA A 64 -12.75 -35.33 9.73
CA ALA A 64 -12.87 -35.32 11.20
C ALA A 64 -13.60 -34.07 11.72
N CYS A 65 -13.47 -32.93 11.04
CA CYS A 65 -14.18 -31.70 11.38
C CYS A 65 -15.62 -31.65 10.84
N GLN A 66 -15.95 -32.43 9.80
CA GLN A 66 -17.27 -32.41 9.19
C GLN A 66 -18.33 -32.92 10.19
N GLY A 67 -19.30 -32.06 10.53
CA GLY A 67 -20.34 -32.37 11.51
C GLY A 67 -19.85 -32.39 12.97
N ALA A 68 -18.58 -32.08 13.23
CA ALA A 68 -18.07 -31.90 14.58
C ALA A 68 -18.41 -30.51 15.13
N ASN A 69 -18.23 -30.37 16.44
CA ASN A 69 -18.33 -29.10 17.12
C ASN A 69 -16.97 -28.38 17.14
N VAL A 70 -17.00 -27.08 16.91
CA VAL A 70 -15.86 -26.17 17.04
C VAL A 70 -15.96 -25.45 18.36
N THR A 71 -14.89 -25.45 19.14
CA THR A 71 -14.81 -24.69 20.39
C THR A 71 -13.93 -23.47 20.18
N ILE A 72 -14.45 -22.28 20.46
CA ILE A 72 -13.68 -21.04 20.50
C ILE A 72 -12.73 -21.10 21.71
N LYS A 73 -11.43 -21.14 21.44
CA LYS A 73 -10.38 -21.21 22.48
C LYS A 73 -9.97 -19.84 22.97
N LYS A 74 -9.90 -18.87 22.06
CA LYS A 74 -9.43 -17.53 22.38
C LYS A 74 -10.09 -16.51 21.47
N VAL A 75 -10.51 -15.39 22.06
CA VAL A 75 -10.98 -14.21 21.32
C VAL A 75 -10.18 -13.02 21.80
N GLU A 76 -9.27 -12.52 20.96
CA GLU A 76 -8.41 -11.40 21.30
C GLU A 76 -8.76 -10.20 20.43
N CYS A 77 -9.30 -9.16 21.05
CA CYS A 77 -9.59 -7.88 20.39
C CYS A 77 -8.55 -6.84 20.82
N LYS A 78 -7.84 -6.27 19.84
CA LYS A 78 -6.84 -5.22 20.07
C LYS A 78 -7.13 -4.03 19.17
N GLU A 79 -7.12 -2.84 19.76
CA GLU A 79 -7.10 -1.61 18.97
C GLU A 79 -5.73 -1.42 18.33
N LYS A 80 -5.73 -1.09 17.05
CA LYS A 80 -4.55 -0.78 16.25
C LYS A 80 -4.72 0.58 15.58
N SER A 81 -3.60 1.27 15.43
CA SER A 81 -3.51 2.57 14.76
C SER A 81 -2.48 2.52 13.64
N GLU A 82 -2.92 2.83 12.43
CA GLU A 82 -2.07 3.01 11.26
C GLU A 82 -1.82 4.51 11.04
N LYS A 83 -0.58 4.92 11.25
CA LYS A 83 -0.15 6.32 11.05
C LYS A 83 -0.32 6.74 9.58
N PRO A 84 -0.58 8.04 9.34
CA PRO A 84 -0.57 8.59 8.00
C PRO A 84 0.75 8.34 7.25
N PRO A 85 0.71 8.22 5.91
CA PRO A 85 1.92 8.13 5.13
C PRO A 85 2.67 9.47 5.16
N ALA A 86 4.01 9.44 5.21
CA ALA A 86 4.79 10.66 5.04
C ALA A 86 4.65 11.24 3.62
N LEU A 87 4.93 12.54 3.48
CA LEU A 87 4.89 13.27 2.20
C LEU A 87 5.77 12.63 1.13
N TYR A 88 5.61 13.07 -0.11
CA TYR A 88 6.42 12.57 -1.22
C TYR A 88 7.80 13.20 -1.24
N ASP A 89 8.79 12.33 -1.39
CA ASP A 89 10.01 12.63 -2.13
C ASP A 89 9.80 12.22 -3.61
N LEU A 90 10.80 12.45 -4.47
CA LEU A 90 10.70 12.06 -5.88
C LEU A 90 10.47 10.56 -6.05
N THR A 91 11.21 9.73 -5.33
CA THR A 91 11.17 8.26 -5.51
C THR A 91 9.81 7.68 -5.13
N THR A 92 9.26 8.08 -3.99
CA THR A 92 7.96 7.60 -3.51
C THR A 92 6.80 8.12 -4.36
N LEU A 93 6.91 9.31 -4.95
CA LEU A 93 5.96 9.78 -5.95
C LEU A 93 6.04 8.95 -7.23
N GLN A 94 7.24 8.69 -7.75
CA GLN A 94 7.44 7.84 -8.94
C GLN A 94 6.87 6.42 -8.72
N ARG A 95 7.04 5.86 -7.52
CA ARG A 95 6.46 4.57 -7.14
C ARG A 95 4.93 4.58 -7.20
N ASP A 96 4.31 5.55 -6.55
CA ASP A 96 2.84 5.62 -6.49
C ASP A 96 2.24 5.99 -7.85
N ALA A 97 2.89 6.86 -8.63
CA ALA A 97 2.48 7.20 -9.99
C ALA A 97 2.58 5.99 -10.92
N ASN A 98 3.61 5.16 -10.80
CA ASN A 98 3.68 3.92 -11.58
C ASN A 98 2.58 2.93 -11.17
N ARG A 99 2.40 2.70 -9.87
CA ARG A 99 1.40 1.75 -9.35
C ARG A 99 -0.03 2.16 -9.68
N LEU A 100 -0.35 3.46 -9.56
CA LEU A 100 -1.73 3.97 -9.65
C LEU A 100 -2.08 4.54 -11.03
N LEU A 101 -1.09 5.05 -11.76
CA LEU A 101 -1.30 5.77 -13.03
C LEU A 101 -0.57 5.12 -14.21
N GLY A 102 0.28 4.10 -13.96
CA GLY A 102 1.08 3.43 -15.00
C GLY A 102 2.20 4.29 -15.57
N PHE A 103 2.55 5.42 -14.94
CA PHE A 103 3.61 6.30 -15.44
C PHE A 103 4.99 5.74 -15.13
N THR A 104 5.92 5.88 -16.07
CA THR A 104 7.33 5.59 -15.81
C THR A 104 7.91 6.63 -14.85
N ALA A 105 9.07 6.31 -14.25
CA ALA A 105 9.79 7.24 -13.39
C ALA A 105 10.13 8.57 -14.12
N GLN A 106 10.53 8.48 -15.40
CA GLN A 106 10.84 9.65 -16.21
C GLN A 106 9.60 10.49 -16.52
N GLN A 107 8.49 9.87 -16.94
CA GLN A 107 7.23 10.60 -17.18
C GLN A 107 6.76 11.34 -15.94
N THR A 108 6.84 10.71 -14.77
CA THR A 108 6.47 11.33 -13.50
C THR A 108 7.35 12.54 -13.19
N LEU A 109 8.67 12.44 -13.41
CA LEU A 109 9.60 13.55 -13.22
C LEU A 109 9.31 14.69 -14.20
N ASP A 110 9.05 14.40 -15.48
CA ASP A 110 8.75 15.41 -16.49
C ASP A 110 7.46 16.17 -16.16
N TYR A 111 6.41 15.47 -15.73
CA TYR A 111 5.16 16.10 -15.29
C TYR A 111 5.35 16.93 -14.03
N LEU A 112 6.09 16.43 -13.04
CA LEU A 112 6.36 17.17 -11.81
C LEU A 112 7.22 18.41 -12.06
N GLN A 113 8.21 18.32 -12.97
CA GLN A 113 9.03 19.44 -13.41
C GLN A 113 8.18 20.52 -14.07
N SER A 114 7.27 20.15 -14.98
CA SER A 114 6.31 21.09 -15.59
C SER A 114 5.42 21.77 -14.54
N LEU A 115 4.91 21.01 -13.55
CA LEU A 115 4.11 21.57 -12.45
C LEU A 115 4.92 22.53 -11.58
N TYR A 116 6.20 22.24 -11.32
CA TYR A 116 7.09 23.14 -10.59
C TYR A 116 7.36 24.45 -11.35
N GLU A 117 7.59 24.39 -12.66
CA GLU A 117 7.79 25.57 -13.51
C GLU A 117 6.52 26.43 -13.60
N LYS A 118 5.35 25.79 -13.60
CA LYS A 118 4.03 26.44 -13.43
C LYS A 118 3.76 26.90 -12.00
N LYS A 119 4.70 26.64 -11.08
CA LYS A 119 4.65 26.98 -9.64
C LYS A 119 3.49 26.33 -8.90
N LEU A 120 3.00 25.18 -9.35
CA LEU A 120 1.88 24.43 -8.75
C LEU A 120 2.35 23.40 -7.73
N CYS A 121 3.58 22.89 -7.87
CA CYS A 121 4.25 22.03 -6.90
C CYS A 121 5.58 22.66 -6.46
N THR A 122 6.10 22.19 -5.33
CA THR A 122 7.46 22.50 -4.87
C THR A 122 8.53 21.72 -5.63
N TYR A 123 9.79 21.96 -5.30
CA TYR A 123 10.94 21.49 -6.06
C TYR A 123 10.90 19.96 -6.30
N PRO A 124 11.04 19.50 -7.57
CA PRO A 124 10.73 18.14 -7.96
C PRO A 124 11.80 17.09 -7.61
N ARG A 125 13.04 17.52 -7.33
CA ARG A 125 14.20 16.63 -7.12
C ARG A 125 14.65 16.66 -5.66
N THR A 126 13.75 16.25 -4.78
CA THR A 126 13.98 16.17 -3.34
C THR A 126 13.95 14.72 -2.87
N ASP A 127 14.80 14.40 -1.90
CA ASP A 127 14.80 13.14 -1.13
C ASP A 127 14.13 13.31 0.24
N SER A 128 13.74 14.54 0.61
CA SER A 128 13.04 14.79 1.87
C SER A 128 11.56 14.45 1.76
N ARG A 129 11.04 13.91 2.86
CA ARG A 129 9.61 13.64 3.08
C ARG A 129 9.01 14.49 4.20
N TYR A 130 9.71 15.57 4.57
CA TYR A 130 9.36 16.47 5.67
C TYR A 130 9.33 17.93 5.22
N LEU A 131 8.69 18.77 6.03
CA LEU A 131 8.65 20.22 5.89
C LEU A 131 9.40 20.89 7.05
N THR A 132 9.81 22.13 6.84
CA THR A 132 10.47 22.99 7.83
C THR A 132 9.46 23.64 8.77
N GLY A 133 9.91 23.99 9.99
CA GLY A 133 9.06 24.51 11.06
C GLY A 133 8.30 25.81 10.72
N ASP A 134 8.88 26.65 9.87
CA ASP A 134 8.26 27.89 9.37
C ASP A 134 7.01 27.65 8.51
N MET A 135 6.79 26.43 8.02
CA MET A 135 5.59 26.06 7.25
C MET A 135 4.41 25.64 8.13
N ALA A 136 4.61 25.40 9.43
CA ALA A 136 3.60 24.83 10.32
C ALA A 136 2.31 25.67 10.37
N ASP A 137 2.44 26.99 10.52
CA ASP A 137 1.30 27.92 10.60
C ASP A 137 0.57 28.09 9.26
N ILE A 138 1.29 27.83 8.16
CA ILE A 138 0.80 28.00 6.80
C ILE A 138 0.05 26.76 6.31
N LEU A 139 0.40 25.58 6.83
CA LEU A 139 -0.08 24.31 6.33
C LEU A 139 -1.60 24.15 6.41
N PRO A 140 -2.31 24.52 7.49
CA PRO A 140 -3.78 24.43 7.53
C PRO A 140 -4.46 25.26 6.44
N VAL A 141 -3.90 26.42 6.08
CA VAL A 141 -4.42 27.26 5.00
C VAL A 141 -4.23 26.58 3.64
N LEU A 142 -3.05 26.00 3.41
CA LEU A 142 -2.76 25.24 2.19
C LEU A 142 -3.64 24.00 2.06
N VAL A 143 -3.84 23.25 3.14
CA VAL A 143 -4.69 22.05 3.18
C VAL A 143 -6.14 22.38 2.82
N ASN A 144 -6.68 23.48 3.35
CA ASN A 144 -8.02 23.94 2.97
C ASN A 144 -8.10 24.37 1.50
N LEU A 145 -7.07 25.05 1.00
CA LEU A 145 -7.00 25.42 -0.41
C LEU A 145 -7.01 24.18 -1.31
N VAL A 146 -6.18 23.18 -0.99
CA VAL A 146 -6.09 21.93 -1.73
C VAL A 146 -7.41 21.15 -1.67
N ALA A 147 -8.04 21.07 -0.50
CA ALA A 147 -9.33 20.40 -0.34
C ALA A 147 -10.42 21.03 -1.22
N ASN A 148 -10.44 22.35 -1.35
CA ASN A 148 -11.40 23.04 -2.21
C ASN A 148 -11.13 22.82 -3.70
N ALA A 149 -9.85 22.74 -4.08
CA ALA A 149 -9.44 22.51 -5.47
C ALA A 149 -9.66 21.06 -5.94
N MET A 150 -9.63 20.09 -5.02
CA MET A 150 -9.61 18.67 -5.34
C MET A 150 -10.99 18.00 -5.22
N PRO A 151 -11.55 17.42 -6.29
CA PRO A 151 -12.90 16.84 -6.25
C PRO A 151 -13.09 15.69 -5.26
N PHE A 152 -12.02 14.93 -4.95
CA PHE A 152 -12.07 13.80 -4.01
C PHE A 152 -12.22 14.23 -2.53
N CYS A 153 -12.08 15.52 -2.23
CA CYS A 153 -12.20 16.05 -0.86
C CYS A 153 -13.62 16.54 -0.50
N LYS A 154 -14.54 16.67 -1.46
CA LYS A 154 -15.82 17.41 -1.29
C LYS A 154 -16.77 16.86 -0.21
N GLU A 155 -16.60 15.62 0.23
CA GLU A 155 -17.48 14.94 1.18
C GLU A 155 -16.73 14.39 2.41
N ILE A 156 -15.48 14.81 2.59
CA ILE A 156 -14.62 14.32 3.67
C ILE A 156 -14.36 15.46 4.65
N ALA A 157 -14.53 15.18 5.94
CA ALA A 157 -14.12 16.09 6.99
C ALA A 157 -12.59 16.28 6.94
N ILE A 158 -12.17 17.49 6.59
CA ILE A 158 -10.75 17.82 6.46
C ILE A 158 -10.16 18.10 7.84
N THR A 159 -9.06 17.43 8.15
CA THR A 159 -8.27 17.65 9.36
C THR A 159 -6.83 17.96 8.95
N CYS A 160 -6.12 18.72 9.77
CA CYS A 160 -4.73 19.05 9.53
C CYS A 160 -3.98 19.02 10.86
N ASP A 161 -3.08 18.07 11.01
CA ASP A 161 -2.05 18.04 12.05
C ASP A 161 -0.67 18.28 11.41
N PRO A 162 -0.14 19.51 11.46
CA PRO A 162 1.17 19.82 10.89
C PRO A 162 2.33 19.04 11.52
N HIS A 163 2.22 18.60 12.79
CA HIS A 163 3.31 17.91 13.48
C HIS A 163 3.63 16.54 12.87
N THR A 164 2.72 15.98 12.06
CA THR A 164 2.94 14.74 11.32
C THR A 164 4.00 14.88 10.22
N VAL A 165 4.20 16.09 9.69
CA VAL A 165 5.07 16.34 8.52
C VAL A 165 6.20 17.34 8.80
N ILE A 166 6.12 18.13 9.86
CA ILE A 166 7.14 19.12 10.24
C ILE A 166 8.29 18.46 10.98
N ASN A 167 9.49 18.51 10.42
CA ASN A 167 10.71 18.03 11.07
C ASN A 167 11.96 18.62 10.42
N ASP A 168 12.44 19.76 10.91
CA ASP A 168 13.62 20.45 10.35
C ASP A 168 14.87 19.56 10.26
N LYS A 169 15.05 18.62 11.19
CA LYS A 169 16.21 17.72 11.23
C LYS A 169 16.21 16.68 10.10
N LYS A 170 15.08 16.49 9.42
CA LYS A 170 14.90 15.53 8.33
C LYS A 170 14.64 16.22 6.99
N VAL A 171 14.79 17.55 6.95
CA VAL A 171 14.84 18.31 5.71
C VAL A 171 16.29 18.33 5.24
N THR A 172 16.50 18.01 3.96
CA THR A 172 17.81 18.05 3.29
C THR A 172 17.96 19.43 2.62
N ASP A 173 18.55 19.51 1.42
CA ASP A 173 18.65 20.76 0.65
C ASP A 173 17.27 21.30 0.23
N HIS A 174 16.29 20.41 0.10
CA HIS A 174 14.91 20.73 -0.23
C HIS A 174 13.93 19.99 0.69
N HIS A 175 12.78 20.60 0.94
CA HIS A 175 11.69 19.95 1.65
C HIS A 175 10.88 19.04 0.71
N ALA A 176 9.87 18.35 1.23
CA ALA A 176 9.02 17.43 0.47
C ALA A 176 8.25 18.07 -0.68
N VAL A 177 7.85 17.25 -1.65
CA VAL A 177 6.96 17.63 -2.76
C VAL A 177 5.54 17.84 -2.24
N ILE A 178 5.06 19.08 -2.30
CA ILE A 178 3.69 19.47 -1.95
C ILE A 178 3.13 20.46 -2.99
N PRO A 179 1.80 20.60 -3.09
CA PRO A 179 1.22 21.66 -3.90
C PRO A 179 1.52 23.03 -3.28
N THR A 180 1.45 24.09 -4.08
CA THR A 180 1.68 25.47 -3.59
C THR A 180 0.38 26.25 -3.44
N ARG A 181 0.49 27.43 -2.82
CA ARG A 181 -0.62 28.40 -2.71
C ARG A 181 -1.09 28.96 -4.07
N ASN A 182 -0.30 28.80 -5.14
CA ASN A 182 -0.68 29.28 -6.47
C ASN A 182 -1.81 28.46 -7.09
N LEU A 183 -2.15 27.30 -6.50
CA LEU A 183 -3.35 26.55 -6.85
C LEU A 183 -4.63 27.41 -6.88
N LYS A 184 -4.71 28.43 -6.02
CA LYS A 184 -5.89 29.30 -5.92
C LYS A 184 -6.20 30.08 -7.20
N ASP A 185 -5.17 30.40 -7.98
CA ASP A 185 -5.25 31.23 -9.18
C ASP A 185 -5.14 30.39 -10.47
N ALA A 186 -4.99 29.07 -10.34
CA ALA A 186 -4.70 28.18 -11.45
C ALA A 186 -5.97 27.57 -12.05
N ASP A 187 -6.08 27.59 -13.38
CA ASP A 187 -7.08 26.79 -14.09
C ASP A 187 -6.62 25.33 -14.22
N LEU A 188 -7.02 24.50 -13.25
CA LEU A 188 -6.70 23.07 -13.24
C LEU A 188 -7.35 22.28 -14.38
N SER A 189 -8.37 22.84 -15.05
CA SER A 189 -9.01 22.20 -16.20
C SER A 189 -8.17 22.30 -17.48
N ALA A 190 -7.30 23.31 -17.55
CA ALA A 190 -6.39 23.52 -18.68
C ALA A 190 -5.09 22.69 -18.58
N LEU A 191 -4.85 21.99 -17.46
CA LEU A 191 -3.66 21.16 -17.30
C LEU A 191 -3.74 19.91 -18.19
N PRO A 192 -2.64 19.54 -18.88
CA PRO A 192 -2.52 18.25 -19.53
C PRO A 192 -2.83 17.09 -18.58
N ALA A 193 -3.45 16.03 -19.08
CA ALA A 193 -3.95 14.93 -18.25
C ALA A 193 -2.89 14.30 -17.34
N GLY A 194 -1.67 14.11 -17.83
CA GLY A 194 -0.56 13.56 -17.05
C GLY A 194 -0.13 14.46 -15.89
N GLU A 195 0.01 15.77 -16.15
CA GLU A 195 0.33 16.76 -15.12
C GLU A 195 -0.78 16.85 -14.08
N LYS A 196 -2.04 16.91 -14.52
CA LYS A 196 -3.19 16.93 -13.62
C LYS A 196 -3.22 15.71 -12.71
N ALA A 197 -2.98 14.51 -13.26
CA ALA A 197 -2.96 13.28 -12.48
C ALA A 197 -1.83 13.26 -11.44
N VAL A 198 -0.63 13.74 -11.78
CA VAL A 198 0.49 13.87 -10.82
C VAL A 198 0.16 14.91 -9.73
N LEU A 199 -0.43 16.05 -10.11
CA LEU A 199 -0.85 17.08 -9.15
C LEU A 199 -1.90 16.55 -8.17
N GLU A 200 -2.91 15.84 -8.66
CA GLU A 200 -3.93 15.20 -7.83
C GLU A 200 -3.32 14.16 -6.87
N LEU A 201 -2.32 13.40 -7.33
CA LEU A 201 -1.61 12.44 -6.49
C LEU A 201 -0.79 13.11 -5.38
N VAL A 202 -0.06 14.19 -5.71
CA VAL A 202 0.69 15.01 -4.73
C VAL A 202 -0.27 15.66 -3.73
N ALA A 203 -1.40 16.19 -4.21
CA ALA A 203 -2.45 16.75 -3.36
C ALA A 203 -3.04 15.71 -2.41
N LEU A 204 -3.43 14.54 -2.91
CA LEU A 204 -3.93 13.43 -2.10
C LEU A 204 -2.93 13.08 -1.00
N ARG A 205 -1.64 12.98 -1.34
CA ARG A 205 -0.62 12.65 -0.35
C ARG A 205 -0.48 13.70 0.74
N LEU A 206 -0.52 15.00 0.40
CA LEU A 206 -0.55 16.06 1.41
C LEU A 206 -1.75 15.88 2.34
N MET A 207 -2.96 15.71 1.77
CA MET A 207 -4.18 15.54 2.56
C MET A 207 -4.11 14.33 3.48
N CYS A 208 -3.58 13.20 2.99
CA CYS A 208 -3.39 12.01 3.81
C CYS A 208 -2.37 12.25 4.93
N ALA A 209 -1.21 12.83 4.62
CA ALA A 209 -0.09 12.96 5.55
C ALA A 209 -0.45 13.79 6.80
N VAL A 210 -1.30 14.81 6.64
CA VAL A 210 -1.76 15.67 7.75
C VAL A 210 -3.05 15.18 8.42
N ALA A 211 -3.67 14.12 7.91
CA ALA A 211 -4.95 13.63 8.44
C ALA A 211 -4.76 12.77 9.70
N GLN A 212 -5.88 12.47 10.37
CA GLN A 212 -5.87 11.59 11.53
C GLN A 212 -5.45 10.15 11.17
N PRO A 213 -4.83 9.41 12.11
CA PRO A 213 -4.53 7.99 11.94
C PRO A 213 -5.77 7.15 11.63
N HIS A 214 -5.58 6.04 10.91
CA HIS A 214 -6.62 5.04 10.70
C HIS A 214 -6.66 4.10 11.92
N ILE A 215 -7.76 4.11 12.67
CA ILE A 215 -7.93 3.36 13.92
C ILE A 215 -8.96 2.25 13.70
N TYR A 216 -8.61 1.03 14.10
CA TYR A 216 -9.47 -0.14 13.97
C TYR A 216 -9.26 -1.12 15.10
N SER A 217 -10.28 -1.92 15.38
CA SER A 217 -10.15 -3.10 16.23
C SER A 217 -9.83 -4.31 15.36
N GLU A 218 -8.73 -4.99 15.66
CA GLU A 218 -8.40 -6.30 15.10
C GLU A 218 -8.82 -7.37 16.09
N THR A 219 -9.70 -8.26 15.65
CA THR A 219 -10.14 -9.42 16.44
C THR A 219 -9.50 -10.67 15.85
N VAL A 220 -8.72 -11.37 16.65
CA VAL A 220 -8.15 -12.68 16.30
C VAL A 220 -8.89 -13.74 17.10
N VAL A 221 -9.42 -14.74 16.39
CA VAL A 221 -10.14 -15.85 16.99
C VAL A 221 -9.36 -17.13 16.72
N ILE A 222 -9.07 -17.88 17.79
CA ILE A 222 -8.50 -19.22 17.73
C ILE A 222 -9.59 -20.20 18.12
N ALA A 223 -9.82 -21.18 17.27
CA ALA A 223 -10.85 -22.18 17.40
C ALA A 223 -10.24 -23.58 17.27
N ALA A 224 -10.79 -24.56 17.99
CA ALA A 224 -10.33 -25.94 17.93
C ALA A 224 -11.47 -26.85 17.44
N CYS A 225 -11.14 -27.77 16.55
CA CYS A 225 -12.06 -28.78 16.05
C CYS A 225 -11.31 -30.08 15.74
N ALA A 226 -11.80 -31.22 16.23
CA ALA A 226 -11.23 -32.54 15.97
C ALA A 226 -9.70 -32.65 16.19
N GLY A 227 -9.16 -31.92 17.18
CA GLY A 227 -7.72 -31.88 17.47
C GLY A 227 -6.90 -30.91 16.60
N GLY A 228 -7.50 -30.30 15.58
CA GLY A 228 -6.90 -29.21 14.79
C GLY A 228 -7.19 -27.83 15.38
N GLU A 229 -6.27 -26.90 15.12
CA GLU A 229 -6.41 -25.47 15.45
C GLU A 229 -6.69 -24.66 14.18
N PHE A 230 -7.64 -23.72 14.29
CA PHE A 230 -8.10 -22.88 13.21
C PHE A 230 -8.11 -21.43 13.67
N THR A 231 -7.69 -20.52 12.80
CA THR A 231 -7.62 -19.09 13.09
C THR A 231 -8.47 -18.31 12.11
N THR A 232 -9.12 -17.26 12.59
CA THR A 232 -9.66 -16.21 11.73
C THR A 232 -9.32 -14.83 12.27
N LYS A 233 -9.36 -13.83 11.40
CA LYS A 233 -9.11 -12.43 11.74
C LYS A 233 -10.23 -11.57 11.18
N GLY A 234 -10.68 -10.62 11.99
CA GLY A 234 -11.61 -9.59 11.60
C GLY A 234 -11.07 -8.22 11.88
N LYS A 235 -11.52 -7.26 11.07
CA LYS A 235 -11.22 -5.86 11.24
C LYS A 235 -12.51 -5.06 11.32
N THR A 236 -12.64 -4.27 12.38
CA THR A 236 -13.74 -3.31 12.55
C THR A 236 -13.15 -1.91 12.61
N VAL A 237 -13.35 -1.11 11.57
CA VAL A 237 -12.87 0.27 11.50
C VAL A 237 -13.61 1.11 12.54
N LYS A 238 -12.84 1.80 13.41
CA LYS A 238 -13.37 2.75 14.41
C LYS A 238 -13.30 4.18 13.86
N HIS A 239 -12.14 4.54 13.31
CA HIS A 239 -11.92 5.80 12.63
C HIS A 239 -11.23 5.53 11.28
N PRO A 240 -11.83 5.91 10.15
CA PRO A 240 -11.24 5.63 8.85
C PRO A 240 -9.93 6.43 8.62
N GLY A 241 -9.82 7.63 9.21
CA GLY A 241 -8.62 8.46 9.13
C GLY A 241 -8.21 8.79 7.70
N TRP A 242 -6.90 8.87 7.46
CA TRP A 242 -6.33 9.13 6.14
C TRP A 242 -6.76 8.13 5.05
N LYS A 243 -7.17 6.90 5.39
CA LYS A 243 -7.66 5.92 4.39
C LYS A 243 -8.95 6.35 3.70
N ALA A 244 -9.79 7.16 4.35
CA ALA A 244 -11.00 7.70 3.71
C ALA A 244 -10.66 8.54 2.47
N LEU A 245 -9.58 9.32 2.52
CA LEU A 245 -9.11 10.15 1.40
C LEU A 245 -8.63 9.27 0.24
N GLU A 246 -7.88 8.21 0.53
CA GLU A 246 -7.45 7.26 -0.50
C GLU A 246 -8.62 6.53 -1.15
N ASP A 247 -9.57 6.05 -0.34
CA ASP A 247 -10.71 5.30 -0.86
C ASP A 247 -11.62 6.20 -1.70
N ALA A 248 -11.82 7.47 -1.31
CA ALA A 248 -12.55 8.45 -2.12
C ALA A 248 -11.83 8.83 -3.41
N TYR A 249 -10.50 8.94 -3.40
CA TYR A 249 -9.71 9.14 -4.61
C TYR A 249 -9.84 7.95 -5.57
N ARG A 250 -9.68 6.72 -5.06
CA ARG A 250 -9.84 5.50 -5.86
C ARG A 250 -11.24 5.37 -6.45
N ALA A 251 -12.28 5.72 -5.69
CA ALA A 251 -13.67 5.69 -6.18
C ALA A 251 -13.93 6.58 -7.40
N LYS A 252 -13.06 7.57 -7.66
CA LYS A 252 -13.13 8.44 -8.85
C LYS A 252 -12.30 7.93 -10.04
N MET A 253 -11.42 6.95 -9.83
CA MET A 253 -10.62 6.35 -10.91
C MET A 253 -11.48 5.34 -11.67
N LYS A 254 -11.59 5.50 -12.99
CA LYS A 254 -12.44 4.67 -13.87
C LYS A 254 -12.01 3.20 -13.97
N ASP A 255 -10.76 2.91 -13.65
CA ASP A 255 -10.15 1.57 -13.70
C ASP A 255 -9.69 1.07 -12.32
N ALA A 256 -10.23 1.63 -11.23
CA ALA A 256 -9.94 1.11 -9.91
C ALA A 256 -10.50 -0.31 -9.80
N GLU A 257 -9.63 -1.32 -9.90
CA GLU A 257 -9.99 -2.65 -9.40
C GLU A 257 -10.49 -2.46 -7.97
N PRO A 258 -11.69 -2.96 -7.62
CA PRO A 258 -12.11 -2.97 -6.24
C PRO A 258 -10.99 -3.65 -5.47
N LYS A 259 -10.50 -3.02 -4.38
CA LYS A 259 -9.67 -3.74 -3.41
C LYS A 259 -10.37 -5.07 -3.22
N LYS A 260 -9.70 -6.18 -3.58
CA LYS A 260 -9.99 -7.46 -2.93
C LYS A 260 -9.70 -7.16 -1.48
N GLU A 261 -10.70 -6.68 -0.74
CA GLU A 261 -10.69 -6.71 0.71
C GLU A 261 -10.38 -8.16 1.00
N SER A 262 -9.13 -8.41 1.37
CA SER A 262 -8.70 -9.68 1.90
C SER A 262 -9.56 -9.90 3.12
N ALA A 263 -10.68 -10.62 2.96
CA ALA A 263 -11.54 -11.29 3.93
C ALA A 263 -11.50 -10.86 5.41
N GLU A 264 -11.29 -9.59 5.74
CA GLU A 264 -11.15 -9.08 7.11
C GLU A 264 -12.37 -8.21 7.40
N LYS A 265 -13.56 -8.78 7.21
CA LYS A 265 -14.81 -8.16 7.66
C LYS A 265 -14.88 -8.22 9.19
N ALA A 266 -15.77 -7.42 9.76
CA ALA A 266 -16.08 -7.54 11.18
C ALA A 266 -16.52 -8.98 11.49
N LEU A 267 -15.91 -9.57 12.51
CA LEU A 267 -16.35 -10.88 13.01
C LEU A 267 -17.59 -10.69 13.89
N PRO A 268 -18.47 -11.70 13.97
CA PRO A 268 -19.56 -11.70 14.94
C PRO A 268 -19.02 -11.69 16.38
N ASP A 269 -19.87 -11.31 17.33
CA ASP A 269 -19.52 -11.38 18.74
C ASP A 269 -19.38 -12.86 19.15
N LEU A 270 -18.20 -13.21 19.65
CA LEU A 270 -17.82 -14.56 20.04
C LEU A 270 -17.28 -14.55 21.47
N THR A 271 -17.54 -15.63 22.22
CA THR A 271 -17.04 -15.79 23.59
C THR A 271 -16.13 -17.01 23.71
N GLU A 272 -15.13 -16.91 24.59
CA GLU A 272 -14.26 -18.04 24.89
C GLU A 272 -15.07 -19.19 25.52
N GLY A 273 -14.82 -20.42 25.05
CA GLY A 273 -15.60 -21.60 25.42
C GLY A 273 -16.89 -21.79 24.61
N GLN A 274 -17.30 -20.81 23.78
CA GLN A 274 -18.45 -20.97 22.89
C GLN A 274 -18.24 -22.15 21.94
N THR A 275 -19.30 -22.93 21.74
CA THR A 275 -19.31 -24.04 20.80
C THR A 275 -20.21 -23.71 19.61
N LEU A 276 -19.68 -23.93 18.40
CA LEU A 276 -20.36 -23.71 17.13
C LEU A 276 -20.35 -25.00 16.31
N SER A 277 -21.40 -25.25 15.54
CA SER A 277 -21.43 -26.40 14.60
C SER A 277 -20.79 -26.02 13.28
N VAL A 278 -20.01 -26.95 12.69
CA VAL A 278 -19.44 -26.79 11.35
C VAL A 278 -20.55 -26.91 10.31
N ALA A 279 -20.76 -25.86 9.51
CA ALA A 279 -21.69 -25.88 8.38
C ALA A 279 -21.08 -26.61 7.17
N ALA A 280 -19.80 -26.34 6.89
CA ALA A 280 -19.04 -27.03 5.86
C ALA A 280 -17.54 -27.05 6.22
N ALA A 281 -16.85 -28.13 5.84
CA ALA A 281 -15.40 -28.22 5.89
C ALA A 281 -14.84 -28.40 4.46
N ILE A 282 -13.90 -27.54 4.07
CA ILE A 282 -13.38 -27.45 2.70
C ILE A 282 -11.85 -27.52 2.74
N VAL A 283 -11.26 -28.33 1.86
CA VAL A 283 -9.82 -28.32 1.62
C VAL A 283 -9.54 -27.36 0.46
N LYS A 284 -8.81 -26.27 0.74
CA LYS A 284 -8.27 -25.39 -0.30
C LYS A 284 -6.86 -25.82 -0.68
N GLU A 285 -6.68 -26.10 -1.96
CA GLU A 285 -5.38 -26.34 -2.56
C GLU A 285 -4.79 -25.02 -3.06
N GLY A 286 -3.58 -24.71 -2.59
CA GLY A 286 -2.76 -23.60 -3.06
C GLY A 286 -1.42 -24.09 -3.57
N LYS A 287 -0.70 -23.21 -4.27
CA LYS A 287 0.68 -23.45 -4.69
C LYS A 287 1.51 -22.25 -4.32
N SER A 288 2.77 -22.48 -3.93
CA SER A 288 3.71 -21.37 -3.78
C SER A 288 3.90 -20.67 -5.14
N SER A 289 4.02 -19.34 -5.10
CA SER A 289 4.26 -18.52 -6.28
C SER A 289 5.75 -18.17 -6.37
N PRO A 290 6.31 -18.03 -7.59
CA PRO A 290 7.65 -17.50 -7.75
C PRO A 290 7.73 -16.06 -7.19
N PRO A 291 8.93 -15.56 -6.90
CA PRO A 291 9.10 -14.15 -6.59
C PRO A 291 8.57 -13.30 -7.76
N GLN A 292 8.01 -12.12 -7.46
CA GLN A 292 7.51 -11.24 -8.51
C GLN A 292 8.67 -10.69 -9.36
N HIS A 293 8.42 -10.53 -10.66
CA HIS A 293 9.32 -9.79 -11.54
C HIS A 293 9.55 -8.37 -11.00
N PHE A 294 10.71 -7.79 -11.29
CA PHE A 294 10.91 -6.37 -11.03
C PHE A 294 10.01 -5.53 -11.94
N THR A 295 9.20 -4.66 -11.35
CA THR A 295 8.59 -3.51 -12.03
C THR A 295 9.41 -2.26 -11.70
N ASP A 296 9.17 -1.13 -12.38
CA ASP A 296 9.83 0.15 -12.05
C ASP A 296 9.74 0.47 -10.54
N VAL A 297 8.61 0.16 -9.90
CA VAL A 297 8.38 0.33 -8.45
C VAL A 297 9.32 -0.52 -7.61
N ILE A 298 9.35 -1.83 -7.85
CA ILE A 298 10.13 -2.80 -7.06
C ILE A 298 11.64 -2.57 -7.31
N PHE A 299 11.98 -2.12 -8.51
CA PHE A 299 13.34 -1.78 -8.87
C PHE A 299 13.85 -0.55 -8.13
N CYS A 300 13.04 0.53 -8.04
CA CYS A 300 13.35 1.70 -7.22
C CYS A 300 13.46 1.35 -5.73
N GLU A 301 12.65 0.43 -5.18
CA GLU A 301 12.81 -0.07 -3.81
C GLU A 301 14.16 -0.74 -3.61
N ARG A 302 14.52 -1.69 -4.48
CA ARG A 302 15.76 -2.45 -4.29
C ARG A 302 17.01 -1.56 -4.39
N LYS A 303 17.01 -0.54 -5.25
CA LYS A 303 18.11 0.43 -5.40
C LYS A 303 18.40 1.24 -4.13
N GLU A 304 17.37 1.70 -3.43
CA GLU A 304 17.53 2.42 -2.15
C GLU A 304 18.19 1.52 -1.09
N TRP A 305 17.80 0.24 -1.01
CA TRP A 305 18.36 -0.71 -0.04
C TRP A 305 19.83 -1.04 -0.28
N ILE A 306 20.30 -0.96 -1.52
CA ILE A 306 21.68 -1.30 -1.92
C ILE A 306 22.56 -0.05 -2.13
N GLY A 307 22.03 1.15 -1.87
CA GLY A 307 22.80 2.40 -1.95
C GLY A 307 23.39 2.70 -3.33
N ILE A 308 22.75 2.25 -4.42
CA ILE A 308 23.13 2.66 -5.78
C ILE A 308 22.56 4.07 -6.01
N GLU A 309 23.20 5.07 -5.42
CA GLU A 309 22.92 6.48 -5.69
C GLU A 309 23.55 6.89 -7.03
N GLU A 310 22.72 7.28 -7.99
CA GLU A 310 23.11 8.29 -8.96
C GLU A 310 23.12 9.63 -8.25
N ARG A 311 24.28 10.00 -7.68
CA ARG A 311 24.55 11.42 -7.46
C ARG A 311 24.58 12.08 -8.84
N SER A 312 23.72 13.07 -8.99
CA SER A 312 23.48 13.87 -10.19
C SER A 312 24.69 13.95 -11.11
N SER A 313 24.49 13.51 -12.35
CA SER A 313 25.36 13.94 -13.44
C SER A 313 24.95 15.38 -13.80
N ALA A 314 25.89 16.30 -13.60
CA ALA A 314 25.82 17.77 -13.72
C ALA A 314 25.33 18.50 -12.46
#